data_AF-A0A0A1YY90-F1
#
_entry.id   AF-A0A0A1YY90-F1
#
_cell.length_a   1.000
_cell.length_b   1.000
_cell.length_c   1.000
_cell.angle_alpha   90.00
_cell.angle_beta   90.00
_cell.angle_gamma   90.00
#
_symmetry.space_group_name_H-M   'P 1'
#
loop_
_entity.id
_entity.type
_entity.pdbx_description
1 polymer ?
#
loop_
_entity_poly.entity_id
_entity_poly.type
_entity_poly.pdbx_seq_one_letter_code
_entity_poly.pdbx_strand_id
1 'polypeptide(L)'
;MKLIQCRFSSGQRLPLLVQAGDATPLPILIPFIYVQLKLRHRAYNTAAAHLRAIQAFYAYAKSRDLDIDETILACDFEAILALLDGYAIWLQSGRHADNLIARIGKAGTVLCQQISSRTRDQYLRLLKKYLSWCVTRYIPRVRQNSATQADINVVFADVADAIERRFESHIINARPDRTRYRSLTDTQLQIVRTLIRPGAAANPFPERLQLRNWLMIELLLETGIRRGELLKLYTTDINKGSQHAYVSINDRENDPRDPRVEEPALKTHGRTVGISAQLYEVYERYIQRDRRPLRDGKPMKLLYHYLFISDRGRPLSIRALSNVLDRLFLTIELAHPGLLPTLSAHDFRHTFADHFLAYLVEKRGHDLERATDELRRVCGWSETSTMPRRYAGRYLAESANLHNAQRTSAAWSRLDS
;
A
#
# COMPACT_ATOMS: atom_id res chain seq x y z
N MET A 1 11.06 11.23 20.14
CA MET A 1 10.27 11.83 19.04
C MET A 1 9.09 10.94 18.72
N LYS A 2 7.94 11.50 18.38
CA LYS A 2 6.71 10.75 18.07
C LYS A 2 6.14 11.21 16.72
N LEU A 3 5.68 10.27 15.90
CA LEU A 3 4.90 10.59 14.69
C LEU A 3 3.43 10.67 15.08
N ILE A 4 2.80 11.82 14.85
CA ILE A 4 1.39 12.07 15.14
C ILE A 4 0.63 12.46 13.87
N GLN A 5 -0.69 12.29 13.88
CA GLN A 5 -1.56 12.77 12.82
C GLN A 5 -2.28 14.04 13.30
N CYS A 6 -2.00 15.17 12.67
CA CYS A 6 -2.78 16.38 12.86
C CYS A 6 -3.99 16.37 11.91
N ARG A 7 -5.14 16.78 12.43
CA ARG A 7 -6.40 16.87 11.67
C ARG A 7 -6.89 18.31 11.70
N PHE A 8 -7.04 18.90 10.52
CA PHE A 8 -7.61 20.24 10.36
C PHE A 8 -9.14 20.20 10.34
N SER A 9 -9.77 21.34 10.62
CA SER A 9 -11.24 21.51 10.53
C SER A 9 -11.79 21.21 9.13
N SER A 10 -10.98 21.44 8.09
CA SER A 10 -11.26 21.07 6.70
C SER A 10 -11.30 19.55 6.45
N GLY A 11 -10.95 18.72 7.44
CA GLY A 11 -10.82 17.27 7.29
C GLY A 11 -9.44 16.82 6.81
N GLN A 12 -8.59 17.76 6.35
CA GLN A 12 -7.21 17.46 5.94
C GLN A 12 -6.43 16.79 7.07
N ARG A 13 -5.73 15.70 6.73
CA ARG A 13 -4.85 14.97 7.65
C ARG A 13 -3.40 15.20 7.27
N LEU A 14 -2.56 15.57 8.22
CA LEU A 14 -1.14 15.82 8.02
C LEU A 14 -0.29 15.07 9.04
N PRO A 15 0.72 14.29 8.62
CA PRO A 15 1.60 13.63 9.57
C PRO A 15 2.65 14.63 10.05
N LEU A 16 2.91 14.63 11.36
CA LEU A 16 3.87 15.52 12.01
C LEU A 16 4.82 14.71 12.89
N LEU A 17 6.12 15.00 12.78
CA LEU A 17 7.11 14.48 13.71
C LEU A 17 7.31 15.51 14.82
N VAL A 18 7.09 15.10 16.07
CA VAL A 18 7.12 15.98 17.24
C VAL A 18 8.12 15.50 18.28
N GLN A 19 8.58 16.43 19.12
CA GLN A 19 9.37 16.13 20.32
C GLN A 19 8.55 15.25 21.29
N ALA A 20 9.25 14.42 22.08
CA ALA A 20 8.60 13.57 23.09
C ALA A 20 8.66 14.30 24.44
N GLY A 21 7.52 14.40 25.14
CA GLY A 21 7.39 15.03 26.46
C GLY A 21 5.91 15.24 26.85
N ASP A 22 5.66 15.64 28.11
CA ASP A 22 4.32 15.83 28.68
C ASP A 22 3.67 17.18 28.31
N ALA A 23 4.46 18.11 27.75
CA ALA A 23 3.98 19.40 27.24
C ALA A 23 3.41 19.29 25.81
N THR A 24 2.76 20.36 25.33
CA THR A 24 2.25 20.46 23.95
C THR A 24 3.35 20.10 22.95
N PRO A 25 3.16 19.05 22.12
CA PRO A 25 4.26 18.47 21.35
C PRO A 25 4.70 19.42 20.22
N LEU A 26 5.89 20.00 20.36
CA LEU A 26 6.48 20.88 19.35
C LEU A 26 6.96 20.08 18.13
N PRO A 27 6.67 20.55 16.89
CA PRO A 27 7.21 19.93 15.68
C PRO A 27 8.73 19.98 15.63
N ILE A 28 9.34 18.90 15.13
CA ILE A 28 10.76 18.90 14.75
C ILE A 28 10.90 19.76 13.50
N LEU A 29 11.77 20.78 13.55
CA LEU A 29 11.71 21.95 12.69
C LEU A 29 11.93 21.61 11.20
N ILE A 30 13.06 20.99 10.86
CA ILE A 30 13.41 20.75 9.46
C ILE A 30 12.46 19.72 8.81
N PRO A 31 12.10 18.59 9.45
CA PRO A 31 11.07 17.67 8.95
C PRO A 31 9.70 18.34 8.79
N PHE A 32 9.31 19.25 9.70
CA PHE A 32 8.07 20.00 9.58
C PHE A 32 8.06 20.89 8.33
N ILE A 33 9.13 21.67 8.11
CA ILE A 33 9.26 22.52 6.92
C ILE A 33 9.26 21.67 5.65
N TYR A 34 9.93 20.50 5.67
CA TYR A 34 9.92 19.57 4.54
C TYR A 34 8.51 19.11 4.18
N VAL A 35 7.71 18.74 5.18
CA VAL A 35 6.33 18.34 4.98
C VAL A 35 5.52 19.49 4.37
N GLN A 36 5.63 20.70 4.91
CA GLN A 36 4.87 21.86 4.43
C GLN A 36 5.24 22.27 3.00
N LEU A 37 6.52 22.21 2.65
CA LEU A 37 7.01 22.74 1.37
C LEU A 37 7.10 21.69 0.26
N LYS A 38 7.26 20.40 0.58
CA LYS A 38 7.43 19.33 -0.42
C LYS A 38 6.34 18.27 -0.39
N LEU A 39 5.67 18.05 0.73
CA LEU A 39 4.73 16.94 0.89
C LEU A 39 3.27 17.38 1.12
N ARG A 40 2.98 18.68 1.21
CA ARG A 40 1.65 19.24 1.52
C ARG A 40 0.52 18.71 0.62
N HIS A 41 0.81 18.50 -0.66
CA HIS A 41 -0.16 18.01 -1.66
C HIS A 41 0.03 16.51 -1.97
N ARG A 42 0.83 15.79 -1.20
CA ARG A 42 0.99 14.34 -1.34
C ARG A 42 0.00 13.64 -0.42
N ALA A 43 -0.43 12.45 -0.82
CA ALA A 43 -1.28 11.60 0.01
C ALA A 43 -0.65 11.39 1.41
N TYR A 44 -1.49 11.39 2.45
CA TYR A 44 -1.07 11.28 3.85
C TYR A 44 -0.08 10.12 4.07
N ASN A 45 -0.39 8.93 3.54
CA ASN A 45 0.45 7.75 3.71
C ASN A 45 1.84 7.89 3.07
N THR A 46 1.95 8.64 1.97
CA THR A 46 3.23 8.97 1.35
C THR A 46 4.04 9.89 2.25
N ALA A 47 3.43 10.97 2.76
CA ALA A 47 4.10 11.89 3.67
C ALA A 47 4.51 11.21 4.98
N ALA A 48 3.66 10.35 5.53
CA ALA A 48 3.95 9.56 6.72
C ALA A 48 5.09 8.55 6.48
N ALA A 49 5.21 7.98 5.28
CA ALA A 49 6.34 7.11 4.94
C ALA A 49 7.67 7.87 4.95
N HIS A 50 7.71 9.10 4.40
CA HIS A 50 8.88 9.98 4.48
C HIS A 50 9.25 10.25 5.94
N LEU A 51 8.27 10.67 6.77
CA LEU A 51 8.53 10.97 8.18
C LEU A 51 8.95 9.74 8.99
N ARG A 52 8.47 8.53 8.69
CA ARG A 52 8.96 7.31 9.35
C ARG A 52 10.43 7.02 9.01
N ALA A 53 10.85 7.26 7.76
CA ALA A 53 12.23 7.11 7.35
C ALA A 53 13.14 8.14 8.03
N ILE A 54 12.69 9.40 8.08
CA ILE A 54 13.39 10.49 8.78
C ILE A 54 13.46 10.20 10.28
N GLN A 55 12.35 9.82 10.91
CA GLN A 55 12.29 9.49 12.34
C GLN A 55 13.26 8.35 12.69
N ALA A 56 13.35 7.31 11.87
CA ALA A 56 14.28 6.20 12.11
C ALA A 56 15.74 6.67 12.05
N PHE A 57 16.09 7.51 11.08
CA PHE A 57 17.43 8.08 10.98
C PHE A 57 17.74 9.03 12.14
N TYR A 58 16.82 9.91 12.51
CA TYR A 58 16.99 10.83 13.64
C TYR A 58 17.14 10.07 14.97
N ALA A 59 16.41 8.97 15.15
CA ALA A 59 16.56 8.12 16.33
C ALA A 59 17.96 7.48 16.40
N TYR A 60 18.48 7.02 15.26
CA TYR A 60 19.83 6.47 15.15
C TYR A 60 20.92 7.55 15.33
N ALA A 61 20.76 8.73 14.73
CA ALA A 61 21.70 9.84 14.92
C ALA A 61 21.75 10.31 16.37
N LYS A 62 20.59 10.35 17.05
CA LYS A 62 20.52 10.68 18.47
C LYS A 62 21.28 9.67 19.35
N SER A 63 21.30 8.37 19.00
CA SER A 63 22.12 7.39 19.75
C SER A 63 23.62 7.52 19.49
N ARG A 64 24.02 8.42 18.58
CA ARG A 64 25.41 8.83 18.30
C ARG A 64 25.67 10.30 18.66
N ASP A 65 24.81 10.87 19.52
CA ASP A 65 24.91 12.23 20.02
C ASP A 65 24.99 13.32 18.93
N LEU A 66 24.36 13.08 17.76
CA LEU A 66 24.29 14.05 16.66
C LEU A 66 22.87 14.64 16.52
N ASP A 67 22.75 15.96 16.67
CA ASP A 67 21.51 16.69 16.36
C ASP A 67 21.44 17.03 14.86
N ILE A 68 20.63 16.27 14.13
CA ILE A 68 20.49 16.41 12.67
C ILE A 68 19.95 17.78 12.25
N ASP A 69 19.05 18.41 13.00
CA ASP A 69 18.51 19.71 12.60
C ASP A 69 19.60 20.79 12.72
N GLU A 70 20.37 20.79 13.81
CA GLU A 70 21.50 21.71 14.00
C GLU A 70 22.60 21.48 12.96
N THR A 71 22.97 20.23 12.70
CA THR A 71 23.98 19.88 11.69
C THR A 71 23.56 20.30 10.27
N ILE A 72 22.28 20.14 9.90
CA ILE A 72 21.75 20.62 8.62
C ILE A 72 21.83 22.15 8.53
N LEU A 73 21.48 22.86 9.60
CA LEU A 73 21.52 24.33 9.64
C LEU A 73 22.97 24.86 9.56
N ALA A 74 23.94 24.12 10.12
CA ALA A 74 25.37 24.38 9.98
C ALA A 74 25.94 24.00 8.59
N CYS A 75 25.13 23.38 7.72
CA CYS A 75 25.54 22.84 6.42
C CYS A 75 26.66 21.78 6.49
N ASP A 76 26.81 21.08 7.61
CA ASP A 76 27.79 19.99 7.78
C ASP A 76 27.20 18.63 7.37
N PHE A 77 26.94 18.47 6.08
CA PHE A 77 26.38 17.22 5.57
C PHE A 77 27.35 16.05 5.67
N GLU A 78 28.66 16.28 5.78
CA GLU A 78 29.64 15.19 5.90
C GLU A 78 29.46 14.43 7.22
N ALA A 79 29.24 15.14 8.34
CA ALA A 79 28.92 14.52 9.62
C ALA A 79 27.64 13.65 9.56
N ILE A 80 26.63 14.08 8.80
CA ILE A 80 25.40 13.32 8.58
C ILE A 80 25.68 12.08 7.74
N LEU A 81 26.45 12.22 6.66
CA LEU A 81 26.74 11.14 5.73
C LEU A 81 27.67 10.08 6.33
N ALA A 82 28.52 10.45 7.30
CA ALA A 82 29.35 9.51 8.06
C ALA A 82 28.52 8.47 8.86
N LEU A 83 27.25 8.77 9.15
CA LEU A 83 26.35 7.85 9.86
C LEU A 83 25.70 6.80 8.96
N LEU A 84 25.77 6.92 7.63
CA LEU A 84 24.99 6.08 6.72
C LEU A 84 25.32 4.59 6.80
N ASP A 85 26.61 4.24 6.85
CA ASP A 85 27.06 2.85 6.87
C ASP A 85 26.50 2.11 8.08
N GLY A 86 26.67 2.72 9.26
CA GLY A 86 26.12 2.19 10.51
C GLY A 86 24.59 2.20 10.53
N TYR A 87 23.94 3.23 9.96
CA TYR A 87 22.49 3.30 9.87
C TYR A 87 21.89 2.19 9.00
N ALA A 88 22.51 1.89 7.86
CA ALA A 88 22.06 0.84 6.95
C ALA A 88 22.11 -0.55 7.62
N ILE A 89 23.18 -0.82 8.37
CA ILE A 89 23.35 -2.04 9.17
C ILE A 89 22.32 -2.08 10.32
N TRP A 90 22.19 -0.98 11.04
CA TRP A 90 21.23 -0.85 12.14
C TRP A 90 19.79 -1.10 11.67
N LEU A 91 19.38 -0.53 10.53
CA LEU A 91 18.08 -0.81 9.93
C LEU A 91 17.88 -2.30 9.61
N GLN A 92 18.88 -2.94 9.01
CA GLN A 92 18.82 -4.35 8.64
C GLN A 92 18.69 -5.26 9.87
N SER A 93 19.32 -4.88 10.98
CA SER A 93 19.26 -5.58 12.27
C SER A 93 17.92 -5.48 13.00
N GLY A 94 16.89 -4.89 12.38
CA GLY A 94 15.62 -4.65 13.08
C GLY A 94 15.68 -3.46 14.05
N ARG A 95 16.67 -2.57 13.90
CA ARG A 95 16.91 -1.41 14.78
C ARG A 95 17.41 -1.78 16.18
N HIS A 96 18.21 -2.84 16.27
CA HIS A 96 18.72 -3.37 17.54
C HIS A 96 20.25 -3.39 17.63
N ALA A 97 20.96 -3.42 16.51
CA ALA A 97 22.42 -3.40 16.49
C ALA A 97 22.94 -1.98 16.67
N ASP A 98 22.90 -1.45 17.90
CA ASP A 98 23.37 -0.09 18.19
C ASP A 98 24.88 0.05 18.02
N ASN A 99 25.64 -1.04 18.12
CA ASN A 99 27.04 -1.15 17.74
C ASN A 99 27.39 -2.64 17.53
N LEU A 100 27.92 -3.01 16.37
CA LEU A 100 28.70 -4.25 16.21
C LEU A 100 30.08 -4.05 16.87
N ILE A 101 30.10 -3.79 18.18
CA ILE A 101 31.23 -4.28 18.97
C ILE A 101 30.92 -5.76 19.12
N ALA A 102 31.43 -6.58 18.20
CA ALA A 102 31.39 -8.01 18.33
C ALA A 102 32.07 -8.40 19.64
N ARG A 103 31.31 -8.56 20.73
CA ARG A 103 31.77 -9.34 21.86
C ARG A 103 31.87 -10.78 21.35
N ILE A 104 33.09 -11.20 21.02
CA ILE A 104 33.43 -12.61 20.86
C ILE A 104 33.19 -13.23 22.24
N GLY A 105 32.02 -13.85 22.42
CA GLY A 105 31.64 -14.52 23.66
C GLY A 105 30.19 -14.27 24.06
N LYS A 106 29.43 -15.37 24.11
CA LYS A 106 28.00 -15.54 24.45
C LYS A 106 26.98 -15.13 23.39
N ALA A 107 26.49 -16.16 22.69
CA ALA A 107 25.28 -16.13 21.88
C ALA A 107 24.05 -15.86 22.77
N GLY A 108 23.74 -14.58 22.98
CA GLY A 108 22.39 -14.16 23.32
C GLY A 108 21.58 -14.13 22.02
N THR A 109 20.78 -15.17 21.77
CA THR A 109 19.89 -15.27 20.61
C THR A 109 18.76 -14.25 20.73
N VAL A 110 19.06 -12.97 20.59
CA VAL A 110 18.03 -11.98 20.28
C VAL A 110 17.67 -12.25 18.82
N LEU A 111 16.52 -12.88 18.60
CA LEU A 111 15.88 -13.00 17.29
C LEU A 111 15.54 -11.59 16.80
N CYS A 112 16.52 -10.88 16.26
CA CYS A 112 16.30 -9.63 15.55
C CYS A 112 15.43 -9.95 14.34
N GLN A 113 14.17 -9.55 14.36
CA GLN A 113 13.30 -9.65 13.19
C GLN A 113 13.88 -8.75 12.10
N GLN A 114 14.62 -9.36 11.17
CA GLN A 114 15.30 -8.63 10.10
C GLN A 114 14.27 -7.88 9.24
N ILE A 115 14.53 -6.60 9.02
CA ILE A 115 13.72 -5.81 8.08
C ILE A 115 14.07 -6.29 6.66
N SER A 116 13.06 -6.61 5.85
CA SER A 116 13.30 -7.01 4.46
C SER A 116 14.14 -5.96 3.70
N SER A 117 15.05 -6.40 2.84
CA SER A 117 15.94 -5.51 2.08
C SER A 117 15.19 -4.44 1.29
N ARG A 118 13.98 -4.77 0.80
CA ARG A 118 13.10 -3.82 0.10
C ARG A 118 12.62 -2.70 1.01
N THR A 119 12.19 -3.03 2.23
CA THR A 119 11.76 -2.01 3.21
C THR A 119 12.94 -1.16 3.63
N ARG A 120 14.11 -1.77 3.87
CA ARG A 120 15.35 -1.06 4.17
C ARG A 120 15.74 -0.08 3.06
N ASP A 121 15.79 -0.53 1.80
CA ASP A 121 16.09 0.32 0.65
C ASP A 121 15.06 1.45 0.48
N GLN A 122 13.77 1.19 0.78
CA GLN A 122 12.75 2.23 0.77
C GLN A 122 13.03 3.32 1.82
N TYR A 123 13.48 2.95 3.02
CA TYR A 123 13.88 3.93 4.05
C TYR A 123 15.05 4.79 3.55
N LEU A 124 16.08 4.15 3.00
CA LEU A 124 17.26 4.85 2.44
C LEU A 124 16.86 5.81 1.31
N ARG A 125 16.03 5.39 0.36
CA ARG A 125 15.56 6.27 -0.73
C ARG A 125 14.76 7.47 -0.25
N LEU A 126 13.92 7.29 0.78
CA LEU A 126 13.13 8.40 1.34
C LEU A 126 14.01 9.37 2.13
N LEU A 127 15.01 8.85 2.86
CA LEU A 127 16.00 9.65 3.55
C LEU A 127 16.86 10.44 2.55
N LYS A 128 17.35 9.80 1.48
CA LYS A 128 18.05 10.45 0.37
C LYS A 128 17.28 11.66 -0.15
N LYS A 129 16.00 11.46 -0.51
CA LYS A 129 15.13 12.55 -0.98
C LYS A 129 14.99 13.71 0.01
N TYR A 130 14.99 13.40 1.31
CA TYR A 130 14.93 14.42 2.36
C TYR A 130 16.25 15.20 2.45
N LEU A 131 17.40 14.51 2.49
CA LEU A 131 18.71 15.15 2.58
C LEU A 131 19.05 15.95 1.32
N SER A 132 18.76 15.42 0.12
CA SER A 132 18.91 16.18 -1.13
C SER A 132 18.07 17.46 -1.11
N TRP A 133 16.85 17.41 -0.57
CA TRP A 133 16.05 18.62 -0.40
C TRP A 133 16.65 19.61 0.60
N CYS A 134 17.22 19.12 1.71
CA CYS A 134 17.91 19.96 2.69
C CYS A 134 19.11 20.67 2.05
N VAL A 135 19.92 19.94 1.26
CA VAL A 135 21.05 20.51 0.50
C VAL A 135 20.60 21.63 -0.43
N THR A 136 19.59 21.40 -1.27
CA THR A 136 19.03 22.44 -2.15
C THR A 136 18.52 23.66 -1.38
N ARG A 137 18.00 23.47 -0.17
CA ARG A 137 17.39 24.53 0.61
C ARG A 137 18.39 25.37 1.41
N TYR A 138 19.34 24.73 2.08
CA TYR A 138 20.14 25.37 3.13
C TYR A 138 21.54 25.79 2.66
N ILE A 139 22.19 25.03 1.75
CA ILE A 139 23.53 25.40 1.25
C ILE A 139 23.55 26.80 0.61
N PRO A 140 22.60 27.17 -0.28
CA PRO A 140 22.62 28.49 -0.89
C PRO A 140 22.35 29.65 0.09
N ARG A 141 21.77 29.37 1.27
CA ARG A 141 21.31 30.39 2.23
C ARG A 141 22.35 30.75 3.29
N VAL A 142 23.13 29.78 3.74
CA VAL A 142 24.12 29.98 4.81
C VAL A 142 25.33 30.79 4.31
N ARG A 143 25.66 30.72 3.02
CA ARG A 143 26.86 31.33 2.45
C ARG A 143 26.65 32.68 1.73
N GLN A 144 25.44 33.23 1.75
CA GLN A 144 25.19 34.57 1.19
C GLN A 144 25.91 35.70 1.94
N ASN A 145 26.47 35.42 3.12
CA ASN A 145 27.12 36.42 3.96
C ASN A 145 28.64 36.54 3.75
N SER A 146 29.29 35.71 2.91
CA SER A 146 30.76 35.80 2.75
C SER A 146 31.40 35.13 1.52
N ALA A 147 30.69 34.32 0.72
CA ALA A 147 31.26 33.58 -0.41
C ALA A 147 30.73 34.06 -1.78
N THR A 148 31.52 33.91 -2.85
CA THR A 148 31.04 34.21 -4.21
C THR A 148 30.00 33.18 -4.65
N GLN A 149 29.07 33.58 -5.53
CA GLN A 149 28.03 32.69 -6.03
C GLN A 149 28.57 31.43 -6.73
N ALA A 150 29.77 31.51 -7.33
CA ALA A 150 30.45 30.38 -7.96
C ALA A 150 30.89 29.32 -6.93
N ASP A 151 31.47 29.73 -5.80
CA ASP A 151 31.91 28.84 -4.73
C ASP A 151 30.73 28.08 -4.10
N ILE A 152 29.58 28.75 -3.96
CA ILE A 152 28.35 28.14 -3.46
C ILE A 152 27.86 27.04 -4.40
N ASN A 153 27.94 27.26 -5.72
CA ASN A 153 27.49 26.29 -6.72
C ASN A 153 28.38 25.04 -6.74
N VAL A 154 29.69 25.20 -6.60
CA VAL A 154 30.64 24.07 -6.53
C VAL A 154 30.35 23.22 -5.29
N VAL A 155 30.30 23.85 -4.11
CA VAL A 155 30.00 23.14 -2.85
C VAL A 155 28.64 22.45 -2.90
N PHE A 156 27.62 23.11 -3.47
CA PHE A 156 26.31 22.49 -3.67
C PHE A 156 26.41 21.24 -4.55
N ALA A 157 27.10 21.30 -5.68
CA ALA A 157 27.26 20.19 -6.60
C ALA A 157 28.00 19.02 -5.94
N ASP A 158 29.08 19.30 -5.21
CA ASP A 158 29.89 18.28 -4.53
C ASP A 158 29.10 17.54 -3.46
N VAL A 159 28.36 18.26 -2.60
CA VAL A 159 27.54 17.64 -1.56
C VAL A 159 26.36 16.88 -2.17
N ALA A 160 25.76 17.40 -3.24
CA ALA A 160 24.68 16.70 -3.95
C ALA A 160 25.17 15.38 -4.58
N ASP A 161 26.35 15.37 -5.22
CA ASP A 161 26.96 14.16 -5.78
C ASP A 161 27.35 13.16 -4.68
N ALA A 162 27.90 13.64 -3.56
CA ALA A 162 28.24 12.80 -2.41
C ALA A 162 27.00 12.08 -1.83
N ILE A 163 25.87 12.79 -1.69
CA ILE A 163 24.59 12.17 -1.30
C ILE A 163 24.18 11.11 -2.32
N GLU A 164 24.21 11.44 -3.61
CA GLU A 164 23.80 10.51 -4.66
C GLU A 164 24.61 9.21 -4.59
N ARG A 165 25.94 9.32 -4.61
CA ARG A 165 26.88 8.19 -4.59
C ARG A 165 26.76 7.34 -3.33
N ARG A 166 26.79 7.96 -2.14
CA ARG A 166 26.77 7.21 -0.87
C ARG A 166 25.46 6.49 -0.63
N PHE A 167 24.33 7.03 -1.07
CA PHE A 167 23.07 6.29 -0.96
C PHE A 167 22.96 5.15 -1.98
N GLU A 168 23.40 5.35 -3.23
CA GLU A 168 23.35 4.29 -4.24
C GLU A 168 24.26 3.11 -3.90
N SER A 169 25.40 3.33 -3.24
CA SER A 169 26.26 2.23 -2.77
C SER A 169 25.58 1.33 -1.72
N HIS A 170 24.59 1.85 -0.98
CA HIS A 170 23.86 1.11 0.05
C HIS A 170 22.57 0.45 -0.45
N ILE A 171 22.02 0.92 -1.57
CA ILE A 171 20.76 0.41 -2.13
C ILE A 171 21.05 -0.87 -2.90
N ILE A 172 20.58 -2.01 -2.37
CA ILE A 172 20.81 -3.33 -2.97
C ILE A 172 19.93 -3.55 -4.20
N ASN A 173 18.80 -2.84 -4.31
CA ASN A 173 17.82 -3.05 -5.40
C ASN A 173 17.34 -4.51 -5.46
N ALA A 174 17.10 -5.10 -4.28
CA ALA A 174 16.65 -6.50 -4.18
C ALA A 174 15.45 -6.74 -5.11
N ARG A 175 15.64 -7.59 -6.11
CA ARG A 175 14.60 -7.90 -7.08
C ARG A 175 13.48 -8.64 -6.34
N PRO A 176 12.20 -8.29 -6.57
CA PRO A 176 11.11 -9.07 -6.02
C PRO A 176 11.23 -10.50 -6.54
N ASP A 177 10.96 -11.46 -5.68
CA ASP A 177 10.84 -12.85 -6.09
C ASP A 177 9.78 -12.95 -7.19
N ARG A 178 10.22 -13.25 -8.41
CA ARG A 178 9.37 -13.35 -9.60
C ARG A 178 8.71 -14.72 -9.72
N THR A 179 9.05 -15.67 -8.84
CA THR A 179 8.58 -17.06 -8.97
C THR A 179 7.11 -17.22 -8.63
N ARG A 180 6.47 -16.23 -7.98
CA ARG A 180 5.09 -16.36 -7.51
C ARG A 180 4.14 -15.29 -8.04
N TYR A 181 3.10 -15.74 -8.75
CA TYR A 181 1.94 -14.92 -9.10
C TYR A 181 1.05 -14.69 -7.88
N ARG A 182 0.55 -13.46 -7.75
CA ARG A 182 -0.33 -13.04 -6.64
C ARG A 182 -1.81 -13.35 -6.85
N SER A 183 -2.24 -13.51 -8.09
CA SER A 183 -3.61 -13.93 -8.39
C SER A 183 -3.90 -15.30 -7.79
N LEU A 184 -5.17 -15.64 -7.63
CA LEU A 184 -5.62 -16.96 -7.18
C LEU A 184 -5.83 -17.85 -8.40
N THR A 185 -5.46 -19.13 -8.31
CA THR A 185 -5.87 -20.13 -9.32
C THR A 185 -7.37 -20.41 -9.19
N ASP A 186 -7.99 -21.03 -10.19
CA ASP A 186 -9.42 -21.37 -10.14
C ASP A 186 -9.76 -22.24 -8.92
N THR A 187 -8.91 -23.23 -8.61
CA THR A 187 -9.06 -24.08 -7.43
C THR A 187 -9.00 -23.25 -6.13
N GLN A 188 -8.02 -22.36 -6.00
CA GLN A 188 -7.89 -21.49 -4.83
C GLN A 188 -9.09 -20.55 -4.69
N LEU A 189 -9.54 -19.96 -5.80
CA LEU A 189 -10.69 -19.07 -5.83
C LEU A 189 -11.98 -19.80 -5.46
N GLN A 190 -12.18 -21.02 -5.96
CA GLN A 190 -13.34 -21.85 -5.64
C GLN A 190 -13.38 -22.19 -4.15
N ILE A 191 -12.23 -22.51 -3.54
CA ILE A 191 -12.13 -22.76 -2.10
C ILE A 191 -12.51 -21.50 -1.32
N VAL A 192 -11.94 -20.33 -1.68
CA VAL A 192 -12.28 -19.06 -1.04
C VAL A 192 -13.78 -18.77 -1.14
N ARG A 193 -14.37 -18.90 -2.33
CA ARG A 193 -15.81 -18.68 -2.57
C ARG A 193 -16.71 -19.63 -1.79
N THR A 194 -16.34 -20.89 -1.72
CA THR A 194 -17.08 -21.92 -0.96
C THR A 194 -17.09 -21.59 0.53
N LEU A 195 -15.94 -21.15 1.07
CA LEU A 195 -15.78 -20.85 2.48
C LEU A 195 -16.51 -19.57 2.91
N ILE A 196 -16.44 -18.52 2.09
CA ILE A 196 -17.00 -17.20 2.45
C ILE A 196 -18.52 -17.14 2.27
N ARG A 197 -19.12 -18.06 1.49
CA ARG A 197 -20.55 -18.08 1.20
C ARG A 197 -21.38 -18.08 2.50
N PRO A 198 -22.42 -17.23 2.61
CA PRO A 198 -23.30 -17.25 3.78
C PRO A 198 -23.98 -18.61 3.96
N GLY A 199 -24.02 -19.09 5.21
CA GLY A 199 -24.57 -20.39 5.60
C GLY A 199 -23.64 -21.58 5.38
N ALA A 200 -22.44 -21.39 4.82
CA ALA A 200 -21.50 -22.50 4.67
C ALA A 200 -21.03 -23.02 6.03
N ALA A 201 -21.03 -24.35 6.21
CA ALA A 201 -20.70 -24.99 7.48
C ALA A 201 -19.29 -24.65 7.98
N ALA A 202 -18.33 -24.50 7.05
CA ALA A 202 -16.95 -24.13 7.37
C ALA A 202 -16.71 -22.61 7.45
N ASN A 203 -17.74 -21.77 7.28
CA ASN A 203 -17.57 -20.31 7.26
C ASN A 203 -17.02 -19.83 8.62
N PRO A 204 -15.86 -19.15 8.66
CA PRO A 204 -15.21 -18.81 9.93
C PRO A 204 -15.83 -17.59 10.63
N PHE A 205 -16.91 -17.02 10.09
CA PHE A 205 -17.56 -15.83 10.61
C PHE A 205 -18.93 -16.13 11.22
N PRO A 206 -19.33 -15.39 12.27
CA PRO A 206 -20.71 -15.42 12.77
C PRO A 206 -21.70 -15.04 11.66
N GLU A 207 -22.87 -15.68 11.64
CA GLU A 207 -23.92 -15.54 10.60
C GLU A 207 -24.18 -14.08 10.22
N ARG A 208 -24.39 -13.20 11.21
CA ARG A 208 -24.61 -11.75 11.03
C ARG A 208 -23.53 -11.01 10.24
N LEU A 209 -22.32 -11.56 10.12
CA LEU A 209 -21.20 -10.94 9.40
C LEU A 209 -20.92 -11.61 8.04
N GLN A 210 -21.52 -12.77 7.78
CA GLN A 210 -21.20 -13.57 6.60
C GLN A 210 -21.60 -12.85 5.32
N LEU A 211 -22.83 -12.30 5.24
CA LEU A 211 -23.28 -11.57 4.05
C LEU A 211 -22.43 -10.33 3.78
N ARG A 212 -22.08 -9.56 4.82
CA ARG A 212 -21.17 -8.41 4.72
C ARG A 212 -19.82 -8.83 4.15
N ASN A 213 -19.22 -9.87 4.72
CA ASN A 213 -17.88 -10.30 4.34
C ASN A 213 -17.88 -10.92 2.93
N TRP A 214 -18.90 -11.69 2.56
CA TRP A 214 -19.07 -12.21 1.22
C TRP A 214 -19.22 -11.10 0.18
N LEU A 215 -20.07 -10.12 0.43
CA LEU A 215 -20.23 -8.95 -0.44
C LEU A 215 -18.91 -8.19 -0.63
N MET A 216 -18.10 -8.04 0.42
CA MET A 216 -16.76 -7.42 0.30
C MET A 216 -15.84 -8.19 -0.66
N ILE A 217 -15.82 -9.53 -0.57
CA ILE A 217 -14.97 -10.36 -1.42
C ILE A 217 -15.45 -10.35 -2.88
N GLU A 218 -16.74 -10.51 -3.12
CA GLU A 218 -17.27 -10.49 -4.50
C GLU A 218 -17.13 -9.10 -5.15
N LEU A 219 -17.28 -8.00 -4.40
CA LEU A 219 -16.96 -6.67 -4.93
C LEU A 219 -15.48 -6.56 -5.35
N LEU A 220 -14.55 -7.07 -4.54
CA LEU A 220 -13.13 -7.06 -4.90
C LEU A 220 -12.84 -7.89 -6.16
N LEU A 221 -13.54 -9.03 -6.32
CA LEU A 221 -13.40 -9.95 -7.45
C LEU A 221 -14.06 -9.44 -8.73
N GLU A 222 -15.22 -8.80 -8.68
CA GLU A 222 -15.93 -8.32 -9.88
C GLU A 222 -15.42 -6.98 -10.39
N THR A 223 -14.91 -6.11 -9.51
CA THR A 223 -14.54 -4.73 -9.88
C THR A 223 -13.04 -4.47 -9.86
N GLY A 224 -12.26 -5.37 -9.26
CA GLY A 224 -10.83 -5.20 -9.07
C GLY A 224 -10.44 -4.01 -8.19
N ILE A 225 -11.37 -3.40 -7.45
CA ILE A 225 -11.09 -2.20 -6.63
C ILE A 225 -10.05 -2.46 -5.55
N ARG A 226 -9.34 -1.41 -5.14
CA ARG A 226 -8.39 -1.50 -4.02
C ARG A 226 -9.15 -1.52 -2.69
N ARG A 227 -8.53 -2.08 -1.64
CA ARG A 227 -9.09 -2.07 -0.27
C ARG A 227 -9.51 -0.67 0.22
N GLY A 228 -8.77 0.37 -0.17
CA GLY A 228 -9.09 1.75 0.21
C GLY A 228 -10.37 2.24 -0.45
N GLU A 229 -10.55 1.91 -1.74
CA GLU A 229 -11.74 2.22 -2.52
C GLU A 229 -12.96 1.47 -1.95
N LEU A 230 -12.84 0.16 -1.68
CA LEU A 230 -13.89 -0.65 -1.06
C LEU A 230 -14.40 -0.04 0.26
N LEU A 231 -13.48 0.36 1.14
CA LEU A 231 -13.81 0.92 2.46
C LEU A 231 -14.31 2.37 2.40
N LYS A 232 -14.26 3.02 1.24
CA LYS A 232 -14.76 4.38 0.99
C LYS A 232 -16.11 4.41 0.26
N LEU A 233 -16.63 3.27 -0.17
CA LEU A 233 -17.96 3.17 -0.76
C LEU A 233 -19.03 3.61 0.24
N TYR A 234 -19.97 4.42 -0.22
CA TYR A 234 -21.24 4.71 0.43
C TYR A 234 -22.31 3.74 -0.07
N THR A 235 -23.43 3.66 0.65
CA THR A 235 -24.59 2.89 0.17
C THR A 235 -25.10 3.42 -1.16
N THR A 236 -25.05 4.74 -1.39
CA THR A 236 -25.53 5.36 -2.64
C THR A 236 -24.55 5.24 -3.82
N ASP A 237 -23.38 4.62 -3.63
CA ASP A 237 -22.42 4.44 -4.72
C ASP A 237 -22.71 3.21 -5.58
N ILE A 238 -23.60 2.32 -5.14
CA ILE A 238 -24.02 1.14 -5.90
C ILE A 238 -25.44 1.38 -6.38
N ASN A 239 -25.62 1.41 -7.70
CA ASN A 239 -26.88 1.80 -8.31
C ASN A 239 -27.23 0.88 -9.48
N LYS A 240 -28.52 0.73 -9.74
CA LYS A 240 -29.03 0.01 -10.90
C LYS A 240 -29.09 0.95 -12.11
N GLY A 241 -28.34 0.62 -13.17
CA GLY A 241 -28.42 1.31 -14.47
C GLY A 241 -29.44 0.67 -15.40
N SER A 242 -29.58 1.24 -16.60
CA SER A 242 -30.47 0.72 -17.64
C SER A 242 -30.01 -0.61 -18.23
N GLN A 243 -28.70 -0.81 -18.36
CA GLN A 243 -28.11 -2.02 -18.94
C GLN A 243 -27.57 -2.99 -17.87
N HIS A 244 -26.93 -2.45 -16.83
CA HIS A 244 -26.32 -3.22 -15.75
C HIS A 244 -26.21 -2.33 -14.50
N ALA A 245 -26.01 -2.97 -13.34
CA ALA A 245 -25.71 -2.25 -12.11
C ALA A 245 -24.25 -1.77 -12.11
N TYR A 246 -23.98 -0.69 -11.37
CA TYR A 246 -22.66 -0.08 -11.33
C TYR A 246 -22.26 0.32 -9.92
N VAL A 247 -20.95 0.33 -9.69
CA VAL A 247 -20.30 0.84 -8.49
C VAL A 247 -19.50 2.08 -8.87
N SER A 248 -19.83 3.22 -8.27
CA SER A 248 -19.14 4.49 -8.46
C SER A 248 -18.07 4.68 -7.38
N ILE A 249 -16.81 4.66 -7.81
CA ILE A 249 -15.66 4.94 -6.95
C ILE A 249 -15.40 6.44 -7.02
N ASN A 250 -15.78 7.15 -5.97
CA ASN A 250 -15.64 8.59 -5.89
C ASN A 250 -14.45 8.96 -4.99
N ASP A 251 -13.74 10.03 -5.36
CA ASP A 251 -12.69 10.58 -4.52
C ASP A 251 -13.32 11.31 -3.32
N ARG A 252 -13.03 10.78 -2.12
CA ARG A 252 -13.50 11.30 -0.83
C ARG A 252 -12.36 11.35 0.18
N GLU A 253 -11.17 11.69 -0.30
CA GLU A 253 -10.03 11.94 0.58
C GLU A 253 -10.29 13.15 1.49
N ASN A 254 -9.80 13.09 2.72
CA ASN A 254 -9.92 14.15 3.72
C ASN A 254 -11.38 14.47 4.13
N ASP A 255 -12.28 13.49 4.08
CA ASP A 255 -13.68 13.68 4.48
C ASP A 255 -13.76 14.08 5.98
N PRO A 256 -14.27 15.28 6.33
CA PRO A 256 -14.46 15.69 7.73
C PRO A 256 -15.43 14.79 8.51
N ARG A 257 -16.29 14.04 7.83
CA ARG A 257 -17.24 13.12 8.46
C ARG A 257 -16.67 11.72 8.67
N ASP A 258 -15.50 11.41 8.11
CA ASP A 258 -14.84 10.12 8.32
C ASP A 258 -14.25 10.07 9.75
N PRO A 259 -14.78 9.19 10.64
CA PRO A 259 -14.34 9.13 12.02
C PRO A 259 -13.08 8.28 12.20
N ARG A 260 -12.56 7.65 11.14
CA ARG A 260 -11.41 6.74 11.23
C ARG A 260 -10.13 7.54 11.46
N VAL A 261 -9.30 7.03 12.39
CA VAL A 261 -7.96 7.56 12.64
C VAL A 261 -7.11 7.36 11.39
N GLU A 262 -7.00 6.11 10.93
CA GLU A 262 -6.41 5.78 9.64
C GLU A 262 -7.50 5.79 8.57
N GLU A 263 -7.63 6.92 7.88
CA GLU A 263 -8.54 7.05 6.74
C GLU A 263 -8.05 6.22 5.55
N PRO A 264 -8.91 5.39 4.93
CA PRO A 264 -8.57 4.75 3.66
C PRO A 264 -8.45 5.79 2.54
N ALA A 265 -7.33 5.75 1.83
CA ALA A 265 -7.03 6.67 0.73
C ALA A 265 -7.28 6.00 -0.63
N LEU A 266 -7.65 6.81 -1.62
CA LEU A 266 -7.67 6.38 -3.00
C LEU A 266 -6.24 6.45 -3.55
N LYS A 267 -5.92 5.61 -4.53
CA LYS A 267 -4.60 5.65 -5.22
C LYS A 267 -4.72 6.14 -6.65
N THR A 268 -5.93 6.22 -7.17
CA THR A 268 -6.24 6.47 -8.57
C THR A 268 -7.52 7.30 -8.64
N HIS A 269 -7.76 7.89 -9.81
CA HIS A 269 -8.95 8.69 -10.08
C HIS A 269 -10.25 7.92 -9.87
N GLY A 270 -11.31 8.69 -9.61
CA GLY A 270 -12.66 8.16 -9.55
C GLY A 270 -13.09 7.56 -10.89
N ARG A 271 -13.94 6.53 -10.81
CA ARG A 271 -14.44 5.78 -11.98
C ARG A 271 -15.69 5.01 -11.62
N THR A 272 -16.45 4.63 -12.63
CA THR A 272 -17.61 3.75 -12.47
C THR A 272 -17.30 2.40 -13.09
N VAL A 273 -17.62 1.32 -12.38
CA VAL A 273 -17.37 -0.06 -12.81
C VAL A 273 -18.68 -0.83 -12.79
N GLY A 274 -18.97 -1.54 -13.88
CA GLY A 274 -20.15 -2.40 -13.97
C GLY A 274 -20.02 -3.62 -13.05
N ILE A 275 -21.14 -4.06 -12.50
CA ILE A 275 -21.26 -5.27 -11.68
C ILE A 275 -22.42 -6.14 -12.18
N SER A 276 -22.36 -7.42 -11.84
CA SER A 276 -23.40 -8.39 -12.19
C SER A 276 -24.72 -8.07 -11.49
N ALA A 277 -25.84 -8.52 -12.09
CA ALA A 277 -27.15 -8.43 -11.45
C ALA A 277 -27.20 -9.23 -10.14
N GLN A 278 -26.49 -10.36 -10.10
CA GLN A 278 -26.38 -11.22 -8.92
C GLN A 278 -25.68 -10.48 -7.77
N LEU A 279 -24.56 -9.80 -8.04
CA LEU A 279 -23.86 -9.03 -7.01
C LEU A 279 -24.71 -7.84 -6.52
N TYR A 280 -25.47 -7.20 -7.42
CA TYR A 280 -26.43 -6.16 -7.05
C TYR A 280 -27.53 -6.70 -6.11
N GLU A 281 -28.07 -7.88 -6.37
CA GLU A 281 -29.06 -8.53 -5.48
C GLU A 281 -28.48 -8.86 -4.10
N VAL A 282 -27.22 -9.29 -4.03
CA VAL A 282 -26.50 -9.51 -2.76
C VAL A 282 -26.34 -8.21 -2.00
N TYR A 283 -25.97 -7.13 -2.69
CA TYR A 283 -25.89 -5.79 -2.14
C TYR A 283 -27.23 -5.33 -1.57
N GLU A 284 -28.32 -5.44 -2.33
CA GLU A 284 -29.68 -5.08 -1.89
C GLU A 284 -30.08 -5.85 -0.62
N ARG A 285 -29.85 -7.17 -0.61
CA ARG A 285 -30.12 -8.02 0.55
C ARG A 285 -29.32 -7.57 1.78
N TYR A 286 -28.04 -7.24 1.59
CA TYR A 286 -27.20 -6.73 2.66
C TYR A 286 -27.74 -5.40 3.21
N ILE A 287 -28.11 -4.45 2.35
CA ILE A 287 -28.68 -3.16 2.77
C ILE A 287 -29.97 -3.35 3.57
N GLN A 288 -30.85 -4.23 3.10
CA GLN A 288 -32.19 -4.43 3.66
C GLN A 288 -32.18 -5.21 4.98
N ARG A 289 -31.28 -6.20 5.14
CA ARG A 289 -31.35 -7.17 6.25
C ARG A 289 -30.20 -7.03 7.26
N ASP A 290 -28.96 -6.94 6.77
CA ASP A 290 -27.79 -7.24 7.61
C ASP A 290 -26.91 -6.02 7.88
N ARG A 291 -27.00 -4.97 7.06
CA ARG A 291 -26.15 -3.79 7.20
C ARG A 291 -26.38 -3.09 8.52
N ARG A 292 -27.62 -3.08 9.05
CA ARG A 292 -27.98 -2.34 10.26
C ARG A 292 -27.83 -3.24 11.49
N PRO A 293 -26.83 -3.03 12.36
CA PRO A 293 -26.64 -3.88 13.53
C PRO A 293 -27.79 -3.69 14.53
N LEU A 294 -28.08 -4.75 15.27
CA LEU A 294 -28.99 -4.73 16.40
C LEU A 294 -28.20 -4.51 17.69
N ARG A 295 -28.70 -3.66 18.58
CA ARG A 295 -28.23 -3.49 19.95
C ARG A 295 -29.43 -3.67 20.88
N ASP A 296 -29.32 -4.64 21.80
CA ASP A 296 -30.41 -4.99 22.72
C ASP A 296 -31.74 -5.27 21.99
N GLY A 297 -31.64 -6.02 20.87
CA GLY A 297 -32.78 -6.36 20.01
C GLY A 297 -33.31 -5.24 19.11
N LYS A 298 -32.78 -4.01 19.21
CA LYS A 298 -33.27 -2.83 18.46
C LYS A 298 -32.30 -2.40 17.36
N PRO A 299 -32.80 -1.97 16.18
CA PRO A 299 -31.95 -1.44 15.11
C PRO A 299 -31.19 -0.17 15.52
N MET A 300 -29.87 -0.17 15.38
CA MET A 300 -29.04 0.98 15.73
C MET A 300 -29.27 2.19 14.80
N LYS A 301 -29.16 3.42 15.30
CA LYS A 301 -29.07 4.63 14.45
C LYS A 301 -27.74 4.63 13.71
N LEU A 302 -27.78 4.69 12.38
CA LEU A 302 -26.59 4.73 11.55
C LEU A 302 -26.19 6.20 11.31
N LEU A 303 -25.09 6.61 11.93
CA LEU A 303 -24.55 7.98 11.82
C LEU A 303 -23.68 8.18 10.57
N TYR A 304 -23.38 7.11 9.83
CA TYR A 304 -22.43 7.11 8.74
C TYR A 304 -22.99 6.44 7.48
N HIS A 305 -22.64 7.01 6.33
CA HIS A 305 -23.14 6.60 5.01
C HIS A 305 -22.32 5.47 4.35
N TYR A 306 -21.18 5.09 4.95
CA TYR A 306 -20.29 4.05 4.44
C TYR A 306 -20.99 2.70 4.29
N LEU A 307 -20.80 2.04 3.16
CA LEU A 307 -21.42 0.74 2.83
C LEU A 307 -21.10 -0.31 3.89
N PHE A 308 -19.81 -0.46 4.21
CA PHE A 308 -19.34 -1.42 5.21
C PHE A 308 -19.17 -0.77 6.57
N ILE A 309 -19.91 -1.30 7.54
CA ILE A 309 -19.82 -0.88 8.93
C ILE A 309 -19.49 -2.05 9.85
N SER A 310 -18.88 -1.69 10.97
CA SER A 310 -18.69 -2.58 12.11
C SER A 310 -19.99 -2.79 12.87
N ASP A 311 -19.98 -3.77 13.75
CA ASP A 311 -21.10 -4.14 14.62
C ASP A 311 -21.48 -3.02 15.60
N ARG A 312 -20.62 -2.01 15.75
CA ARG A 312 -20.86 -0.78 16.54
C ARG A 312 -21.42 0.37 15.68
N GLY A 313 -21.79 0.10 14.43
CA GLY A 313 -22.31 1.11 13.50
C GLY A 313 -21.27 2.11 12.96
N ARG A 314 -19.97 1.87 13.21
CA ARG A 314 -18.86 2.74 12.74
C ARG A 314 -18.32 2.22 11.40
N PRO A 315 -17.80 3.08 10.51
CA PRO A 315 -17.21 2.67 9.23
C PRO A 315 -16.12 1.63 9.43
N LEU A 316 -16.10 0.60 8.59
CA LEU A 316 -15.13 -0.48 8.70
C LEU A 316 -13.70 0.07 8.46
N SER A 317 -12.76 -0.36 9.31
CA SER A 317 -11.36 0.09 9.24
C SER A 317 -10.53 -0.81 8.33
N ILE A 318 -9.36 -0.33 7.90
CA ILE A 318 -8.38 -1.13 7.14
C ILE A 318 -8.00 -2.38 7.94
N ARG A 319 -7.75 -2.22 9.24
CA ARG A 319 -7.43 -3.33 10.14
C ARG A 319 -8.57 -4.35 10.24
N ALA A 320 -9.82 -3.90 10.31
CA ALA A 320 -10.95 -4.81 10.37
C ALA A 320 -11.10 -5.65 9.08
N LEU A 321 -10.89 -5.05 7.91
CA LEU A 321 -10.82 -5.79 6.65
C LEU A 321 -9.64 -6.76 6.62
N SER A 322 -8.45 -6.33 7.07
CA SER A 322 -7.29 -7.24 7.20
C SER A 322 -7.62 -8.44 8.08
N ASN A 323 -8.23 -8.24 9.24
CA ASN A 323 -8.64 -9.35 10.13
C ASN A 323 -9.61 -10.33 9.45
N VAL A 324 -10.51 -9.85 8.58
CA VAL A 324 -11.40 -10.74 7.79
C VAL A 324 -10.56 -11.60 6.84
N LEU A 325 -9.61 -11.01 6.13
CA LEU A 325 -8.75 -11.74 5.19
C LEU A 325 -7.80 -12.69 5.91
N ASP A 326 -7.21 -12.27 7.03
CA ASP A 326 -6.32 -13.09 7.85
C ASP A 326 -7.08 -14.30 8.43
N ARG A 327 -8.33 -14.11 8.85
CA ARG A 327 -9.17 -15.22 9.34
C ARG A 327 -9.52 -16.21 8.23
N LEU A 328 -9.86 -15.73 7.04
CA LEU A 328 -10.06 -16.60 5.86
C LEU A 328 -8.79 -17.38 5.52
N PHE A 329 -7.66 -16.67 5.46
CA PHE A 329 -6.35 -17.27 5.21
C PHE A 329 -6.04 -18.39 6.19
N LEU A 330 -6.14 -18.13 7.49
CA LEU A 330 -5.87 -19.12 8.53
C LEU A 330 -6.80 -20.33 8.44
N THR A 331 -8.08 -20.12 8.11
CA THR A 331 -9.05 -21.22 7.96
C THR A 331 -8.69 -22.11 6.76
N ILE A 332 -8.27 -21.50 5.65
CA ILE A 332 -7.80 -22.24 4.47
C ILE A 332 -6.48 -22.95 4.76
N GLU A 333 -5.54 -22.31 5.44
CA GLU A 333 -4.24 -22.91 5.77
C GLU A 333 -4.41 -24.11 6.70
N LEU A 334 -5.36 -24.08 7.63
CA LEU A 334 -5.68 -25.22 8.49
C LEU A 334 -6.29 -26.39 7.73
N ALA A 335 -7.14 -26.13 6.73
CA ALA A 335 -7.79 -27.17 5.93
C ALA A 335 -6.91 -27.68 4.77
N HIS A 336 -6.06 -26.82 4.23
CA HIS A 336 -5.23 -27.04 3.05
C HIS A 336 -3.84 -26.37 3.23
N PRO A 337 -2.95 -26.95 4.06
CA PRO A 337 -1.65 -26.35 4.36
C PRO A 337 -0.82 -26.07 3.10
N GLY A 338 -0.23 -24.87 3.01
CA GLY A 338 0.60 -24.44 1.89
C GLY A 338 -0.16 -24.12 0.59
N LEU A 339 -1.50 -24.25 0.55
CA LEU A 339 -2.29 -23.95 -0.64
C LEU A 339 -2.21 -22.47 -1.02
N LEU A 340 -2.29 -21.59 -0.02
CA LEU A 340 -2.18 -20.15 -0.18
C LEU A 340 -1.01 -19.68 0.68
N PRO A 341 0.02 -19.05 0.11
CA PRO A 341 1.06 -18.52 0.98
C PRO A 341 0.74 -17.14 1.59
N THR A 342 -0.26 -16.43 1.06
CA THR A 342 -0.86 -15.21 1.66
C THR A 342 -2.26 -14.97 1.07
N LEU A 343 -3.14 -14.26 1.79
CA LEU A 343 -4.40 -13.74 1.23
C LEU A 343 -4.59 -12.26 1.59
N SER A 344 -4.74 -11.42 0.58
CA SER A 344 -4.93 -9.98 0.74
C SER A 344 -5.86 -9.41 -0.33
N ALA A 345 -6.40 -8.22 -0.09
CA ALA A 345 -7.24 -7.52 -1.08
C ALA A 345 -6.53 -7.29 -2.42
N HIS A 346 -5.19 -7.26 -2.41
CA HIS A 346 -4.41 -7.11 -3.63
C HIS A 346 -4.44 -8.36 -4.50
N ASP A 347 -4.55 -9.54 -3.89
CA ASP A 347 -4.55 -10.83 -4.58
C ASP A 347 -5.86 -11.00 -5.36
N PHE A 348 -7.00 -10.54 -4.83
CA PHE A 348 -8.25 -10.46 -5.59
C PHE A 348 -8.16 -9.50 -6.78
N ARG A 349 -7.46 -8.37 -6.65
CA ARG A 349 -7.26 -7.46 -7.79
C ARG A 349 -6.38 -8.07 -8.87
N HIS A 350 -5.35 -8.83 -8.51
CA HIS A 350 -4.56 -9.61 -9.47
C HIS A 350 -5.44 -10.65 -10.17
N THR A 351 -6.25 -11.38 -9.41
CA THR A 351 -7.20 -12.39 -9.93
C THR A 351 -8.20 -11.78 -10.90
N PHE A 352 -8.81 -10.63 -10.54
CA PHE A 352 -9.67 -9.86 -11.44
C PHE A 352 -8.95 -9.48 -12.73
N ALA A 353 -7.72 -8.96 -12.64
CA ALA A 353 -6.98 -8.52 -13.82
C ALA A 353 -6.65 -9.68 -14.78
N ASP A 354 -6.26 -10.84 -14.25
CA ASP A 354 -6.05 -12.05 -15.06
C ASP A 354 -7.36 -12.48 -15.75
N HIS A 355 -8.44 -12.63 -14.98
CA HIS A 355 -9.72 -13.12 -15.52
C HIS A 355 -10.35 -12.14 -16.52
N PHE A 356 -10.24 -10.84 -16.26
CA PHE A 356 -10.77 -9.81 -17.15
C PHE A 356 -10.02 -9.81 -18.48
N LEU A 357 -8.69 -9.93 -18.45
CA LEU A 357 -7.87 -9.99 -19.66
C LEU A 357 -8.14 -11.28 -20.45
N ALA A 358 -8.21 -12.42 -19.77
CA ALA A 358 -8.59 -13.71 -20.37
C ALA A 358 -9.95 -13.63 -21.06
N TYR A 359 -10.96 -13.05 -20.41
CA TYR A 359 -12.29 -12.88 -20.98
C TYR A 359 -12.27 -12.03 -22.26
N LEU A 360 -11.57 -10.90 -22.26
CA LEU A 360 -11.52 -10.02 -23.44
C LEU A 360 -10.78 -10.67 -24.61
N VAL A 361 -9.66 -11.34 -24.35
CA VAL A 361 -8.86 -11.95 -25.42
C VAL A 361 -9.54 -13.23 -25.93
N GLU A 362 -9.91 -14.15 -25.04
CA GLU A 362 -10.36 -15.49 -25.43
C GLU A 362 -11.85 -15.57 -25.77
N LYS A 363 -12.70 -14.78 -25.09
CA LYS A 363 -14.16 -14.83 -25.30
C LYS A 363 -14.67 -13.71 -26.19
N ARG A 364 -14.02 -12.54 -26.16
CA ARG A 364 -14.40 -11.39 -27.00
C ARG A 364 -13.52 -11.22 -28.25
N GLY A 365 -12.44 -12.00 -28.36
CA GLY A 365 -11.53 -11.94 -29.50
C GLY A 365 -10.80 -10.60 -29.66
N HIS A 366 -10.64 -9.85 -28.56
CA HIS A 366 -9.90 -8.58 -28.59
C HIS A 366 -8.40 -8.86 -28.68
N ASP A 367 -7.68 -8.01 -29.41
CA ASP A 367 -6.24 -8.01 -29.36
C ASP A 367 -5.75 -7.61 -27.96
N LEU A 368 -4.51 -8.00 -27.64
CA LEU A 368 -3.95 -7.81 -26.31
C LEU A 368 -3.80 -6.32 -25.94
N GLU A 369 -3.55 -5.44 -26.91
CA GLU A 369 -3.36 -4.01 -26.67
C GLU A 369 -4.68 -3.37 -26.25
N ARG A 370 -5.74 -3.56 -27.05
CA ARG A 370 -7.10 -3.13 -26.73
C ARG A 370 -7.57 -3.67 -25.39
N ALA A 371 -7.38 -4.97 -25.14
CA ALA A 371 -7.80 -5.59 -23.88
C ALA A 371 -7.04 -5.01 -22.68
N THR A 372 -5.76 -4.66 -22.86
CA THR A 372 -4.95 -3.96 -21.86
C THR A 372 -5.47 -2.55 -21.58
N ASP A 373 -5.90 -1.81 -22.61
CA ASP A 373 -6.48 -0.47 -22.45
C ASP A 373 -7.82 -0.48 -21.71
N GLU A 374 -8.70 -1.43 -22.03
CA GLU A 374 -9.95 -1.61 -21.29
C GLU A 374 -9.67 -1.97 -19.83
N LEU A 375 -8.68 -2.84 -19.57
CA LEU A 375 -8.25 -3.15 -18.21
C LEU A 375 -7.71 -1.90 -17.49
N ARG A 376 -6.93 -1.03 -18.15
CA ARG A 376 -6.47 0.26 -17.56
C ARG A 376 -7.63 1.12 -17.12
N ARG A 377 -8.65 1.28 -17.97
CA ARG A 377 -9.85 2.09 -17.68
C ARG A 377 -10.60 1.54 -16.47
N VAL A 378 -10.94 0.26 -16.46
CA VAL A 378 -11.68 -0.38 -15.35
C VAL A 378 -10.89 -0.36 -14.04
N CYS A 379 -9.56 -0.50 -14.11
CA CYS A 379 -8.69 -0.44 -12.95
C CYS A 379 -8.32 0.98 -12.49
N GLY A 380 -8.68 2.02 -13.24
CA GLY A 380 -8.35 3.42 -12.96
C GLY A 380 -6.87 3.77 -13.14
N TRP A 381 -6.16 3.09 -14.03
CA TRP A 381 -4.77 3.43 -14.35
C TRP A 381 -4.69 4.53 -15.42
N SER A 382 -3.57 5.26 -15.44
CA SER A 382 -3.27 6.16 -16.56
C SER A 382 -3.09 5.35 -17.85
N GLU A 383 -3.32 6.00 -18.99
CA GLU A 383 -3.21 5.37 -20.32
C GLU A 383 -1.81 4.80 -20.56
N THR A 384 -0.77 5.48 -20.10
CA THR A 384 0.64 5.05 -20.22
C THR A 384 1.09 4.05 -19.14
N SER A 385 0.17 3.56 -18.30
CA SER A 385 0.55 2.72 -17.16
C SER A 385 1.01 1.33 -17.60
N THR A 386 2.12 0.86 -17.01
CA THR A 386 2.62 -0.52 -17.16
C THR A 386 1.98 -1.49 -16.16
N MET A 387 1.09 -1.01 -15.29
CA MET A 387 0.47 -1.82 -14.24
C MET A 387 -0.32 -3.03 -14.75
N PRO A 388 -1.03 -3.02 -15.89
CA PRO A 388 -1.70 -4.21 -16.42
C PRO A 388 -0.78 -5.43 -16.50
N ARG A 389 0.43 -5.26 -17.06
CA ARG A 389 1.42 -6.35 -17.21
C ARG A 389 1.84 -6.94 -15.87
N ARG A 390 1.81 -6.12 -14.82
CA ARG A 390 2.16 -6.57 -13.46
C ARG A 390 0.99 -7.27 -12.77
N TYR A 391 -0.24 -6.78 -12.97
CA TYR A 391 -1.41 -7.35 -12.31
C TYR A 391 -1.90 -8.63 -12.98
N ALA A 392 -1.95 -8.63 -14.31
CA ALA A 392 -2.34 -9.78 -15.13
C ALA A 392 -1.13 -10.69 -15.48
N GLY A 393 -0.15 -10.76 -14.57
CA GLY A 393 1.13 -11.40 -14.85
C GLY A 393 1.03 -12.91 -15.06
N ARG A 394 0.07 -13.59 -14.39
CA ARG A 394 -0.12 -15.04 -14.56
C ARG A 394 -0.68 -15.32 -15.94
N TYR A 395 -1.78 -14.65 -16.31
CA TYR A 395 -2.43 -14.86 -17.60
C TYR A 395 -1.46 -14.67 -18.76
N LEU A 396 -0.68 -13.58 -18.74
CA LEU A 396 0.30 -13.29 -19.78
C LEU A 396 1.36 -14.39 -19.90
N ALA A 397 1.83 -14.94 -18.77
CA ALA A 397 2.82 -15.99 -18.78
C ALA A 397 2.25 -17.34 -19.22
N GLU A 398 1.05 -17.69 -18.77
CA GLU A 398 0.34 -18.91 -19.19
C GLU A 398 0.01 -18.88 -20.68
N SER A 399 -0.47 -17.73 -21.19
CA SER A 399 -0.70 -17.52 -22.62
C SER A 399 0.60 -17.67 -23.43
N ALA A 400 1.70 -17.07 -22.98
CA ALA A 400 3.01 -17.22 -23.65
C ALA A 400 3.48 -18.69 -23.68
N ASN A 401 3.32 -19.41 -22.57
CA ASN A 401 3.67 -20.83 -22.49
C ASN A 401 2.78 -21.69 -23.40
N LEU A 402 1.48 -21.43 -23.45
CA LEU A 402 0.53 -22.12 -24.32
C LEU A 402 0.89 -21.92 -25.79
N HIS A 403 1.16 -20.68 -26.22
CA HIS A 403 1.58 -20.40 -27.59
C HIS A 403 2.89 -21.09 -27.95
N ASN A 404 3.86 -21.15 -27.01
CA ASN A 404 5.09 -21.89 -27.25
C ASN A 404 4.82 -23.41 -27.39
N ALA A 405 3.97 -23.98 -26.53
CA ALA A 405 3.58 -25.38 -26.60
C ALA A 405 2.94 -25.71 -27.97
N GLN A 406 1.97 -24.90 -28.41
CA GLN A 406 1.33 -25.03 -29.72
C GLN A 406 2.34 -24.93 -30.87
N ARG A 407 3.25 -23.94 -30.84
CA ARG A 407 4.33 -23.79 -31.82
C ARG A 407 5.21 -25.04 -31.87
N THR A 408 5.59 -25.58 -30.71
CA THR A 408 6.43 -26.79 -30.65
C THR A 408 5.69 -28.03 -31.13
N SER A 409 4.43 -28.24 -30.74
CA SER A 409 3.61 -29.35 -31.23
C SER A 409 3.44 -29.31 -32.74
N ALA A 410 3.18 -28.13 -33.32
CA ALA A 410 3.06 -27.95 -34.75
C ALA A 410 4.38 -28.23 -35.51
N ALA A 411 5.53 -28.03 -34.86
CA ALA A 411 6.83 -28.39 -35.45
C ALA A 411 7.04 -29.91 -35.46
N TRP A 412 6.62 -30.62 -34.42
CA TRP A 412 6.67 -32.09 -34.36
C TRP A 412 5.76 -32.73 -35.41
N SER A 413 4.54 -32.23 -35.60
CA SER A 413 3.61 -32.76 -36.60
C SER A 413 4.09 -32.65 -38.06
N ARG A 414 5.12 -31.83 -38.34
CA ARG A 414 5.75 -31.72 -39.67
C ARG A 414 6.88 -32.72 -39.91
N LEU A 415 7.35 -33.40 -38.88
CA LEU A 415 8.35 -34.47 -39.01
C LEU A 415 7.71 -35.82 -39.37
N ASP A 416 6.42 -35.96 -39.06
CA ASP A 416 5.61 -37.16 -39.36
C ASP A 416 4.89 -37.08 -40.72
N SER A 417 5.09 -35.99 -41.46
CA SER A 417 4.57 -35.71 -42.81
C SER A 417 5.70 -35.59 -43.81
#